data_AF-A0A6N2ZRH1-F1
#
_entry.id   AF-A0A6N2ZRH1-F1
#
_cell.length_a   1.000
_cell.length_b   1.000
_cell.length_c   1.000
_cell.angle_alpha   90.00
_cell.angle_beta   90.00
_cell.angle_gamma   90.00
#
_symmetry.space_group_name_H-M   'P 1'
#
loop_
_entity.id
_entity.type
_entity.pdbx_description
1 polymer ?
#
loop_
_entity_poly.entity_id
_entity_poly.type
_entity_poly.pdbx_seq_one_letter_code
_entity_poly.pdbx_strand_id
1 'polypeptide(L)'
;MNTNQSQAPFGVPETGDQKKPGKGLLIACISGFAVLGVIIGLFVGHSMGAANSAKSSYPALHPKADAGESKRDQSGKYIDPEDTDFTWNITDLADLELGTYSTSNLGTSIEDVVDKHGKALQGSFRRDLIDLEWGELKEDQDDTYSQYHTIRDMRLTFKKEGDTYYLQDLYYSGDYNEAEDNFMTSSYYDKLKVGDAKTGKDGVSYKEVLKDNTIYSLSLSADEDYKTNDIVTTMTIRFKSSTSDQYKLTFVKQSDGDFLLAKKGDD
;
A
#
# COMPACT_ATOMS: atom_id res chain seq x y z
N MET A 1 4.00 -11.84 -52.05
CA MET A 1 4.03 -10.78 -53.08
C MET A 1 2.64 -10.19 -53.23
N ASN A 2 2.61 -8.89 -53.52
CA ASN A 2 1.56 -7.89 -53.29
C ASN A 2 0.23 -8.01 -54.08
N THR A 3 -0.84 -7.60 -53.37
CA THR A 3 -2.00 -6.73 -53.72
C THR A 3 -2.44 -6.51 -55.18
N ASN A 4 -3.77 -6.52 -55.39
CA ASN A 4 -4.45 -5.41 -56.08
C ASN A 4 -5.94 -5.28 -55.70
N GLN A 5 -6.34 -4.03 -55.41
CA GLN A 5 -7.72 -3.54 -55.25
C GLN A 5 -8.44 -3.41 -56.61
N SER A 6 -9.78 -3.39 -56.59
CA SER A 6 -10.56 -2.51 -57.48
C SER A 6 -11.93 -2.13 -56.89
N GLN A 7 -12.13 -0.81 -56.87
CA GLN A 7 -13.28 0.10 -56.81
C GLN A 7 -14.74 -0.37 -56.63
N ALA A 8 -15.46 0.43 -55.84
CA ALA A 8 -16.93 0.59 -55.85
C ALA A 8 -17.41 1.55 -56.95
N PRO A 9 -18.72 1.56 -57.26
CA PRO A 9 -19.41 2.84 -57.25
C PRO A 9 -20.80 2.83 -56.58
N PHE A 10 -21.21 4.03 -56.18
CA PHE A 10 -22.44 4.42 -55.49
C PHE A 10 -23.68 4.43 -56.41
N GLY A 11 -24.85 4.17 -55.83
CA GLY A 11 -26.19 4.48 -56.36
C GLY A 11 -27.28 4.11 -55.34
N VAL A 12 -28.15 5.05 -54.99
CA VAL A 12 -29.21 5.03 -53.94
C VAL A 12 -30.54 5.49 -54.62
N PRO A 13 -31.76 5.42 -54.04
CA PRO A 13 -32.60 4.30 -53.54
C PRO A 13 -34.04 4.28 -54.16
N GLU A 14 -34.87 3.26 -53.90
CA GLU A 14 -36.36 3.34 -53.85
C GLU A 14 -36.89 2.25 -52.89
N THR A 15 -37.29 2.61 -51.66
CA THR A 15 -38.66 2.82 -51.14
C THR A 15 -39.55 1.57 -51.02
N GLY A 16 -40.01 1.27 -49.79
CA GLY A 16 -41.06 0.29 -49.53
C GLY A 16 -41.13 -0.25 -48.09
N ASP A 17 -41.75 0.53 -47.20
CA ASP A 17 -42.50 0.13 -46.00
C ASP A 17 -41.82 -0.58 -44.81
N GLN A 18 -41.42 0.23 -43.81
CA GLN A 18 -41.32 -0.19 -42.41
C GLN A 18 -42.43 0.44 -41.55
N LYS A 19 -43.02 -0.41 -40.69
CA LYS A 19 -44.06 -0.09 -39.70
C LYS A 19 -43.60 0.97 -38.68
N LYS A 20 -44.57 1.84 -38.34
CA LYS A 20 -44.52 2.94 -37.36
C LYS A 20 -43.98 2.55 -35.96
N PRO A 21 -43.03 3.32 -35.38
CA PRO A 21 -42.79 3.35 -33.94
C PRO A 21 -43.65 4.43 -33.25
N GLY A 22 -44.13 4.12 -32.05
CA GLY A 22 -44.91 5.01 -31.19
C GLY A 22 -44.06 6.15 -30.60
N LYS A 23 -44.67 7.33 -30.62
CA LYS A 23 -44.41 8.56 -29.83
C LYS A 23 -43.89 8.20 -28.42
N GLY A 24 -42.83 8.75 -27.83
CA GLY A 24 -42.12 10.00 -28.00
C GLY A 24 -41.93 10.60 -26.59
N LEU A 25 -40.70 10.84 -26.15
CA LEU A 25 -40.32 11.97 -25.27
C LEU A 25 -38.79 12.06 -25.21
N LEU A 26 -38.23 13.08 -25.86
CA LEU A 26 -36.85 13.52 -25.68
C LEU A 26 -36.81 14.41 -24.44
N ILE A 27 -35.94 14.09 -23.47
CA ILE A 27 -35.46 15.07 -22.49
C ILE A 27 -33.95 15.17 -22.63
N ALA A 28 -33.53 16.18 -23.37
CA ALA A 28 -32.22 16.79 -23.23
C ALA A 28 -32.30 17.78 -22.07
N CYS A 29 -31.36 17.71 -21.12
CA CYS A 29 -31.02 18.80 -20.22
C CYS A 29 -29.51 18.76 -19.95
N ILE A 30 -28.82 19.72 -20.55
CA ILE A 30 -27.45 20.12 -20.24
C ILE A 30 -27.50 20.92 -18.93
N SER A 31 -26.67 20.57 -17.96
CA SER A 31 -26.10 21.54 -17.02
C SER A 31 -24.88 20.94 -16.35
N GLY A 32 -23.71 21.52 -16.63
CA GLY A 32 -22.45 21.11 -16.03
C GLY A 32 -22.40 21.28 -14.52
N PHE A 33 -21.54 20.50 -13.89
CA PHE A 33 -21.07 20.80 -12.55
C PHE A 33 -19.57 21.08 -12.57
N ALA A 34 -19.30 22.24 -12.00
CA ALA A 34 -18.04 22.92 -11.85
C ALA A 34 -16.93 22.04 -11.29
N VAL A 35 -15.76 22.18 -11.91
CA VAL A 35 -14.48 22.06 -11.23
C VAL A 35 -14.44 23.11 -10.10
N LEU A 36 -14.54 22.63 -8.87
CA LEU A 36 -14.17 23.30 -7.61
C LEU A 36 -13.74 22.16 -6.67
N GLY A 37 -12.57 22.15 -6.06
CA GLY A 37 -11.55 23.15 -5.92
C GLY A 37 -10.76 22.79 -4.66
N VAL A 38 -9.43 22.87 -4.77
CA VAL A 38 -8.49 23.22 -3.70
C VAL A 38 -8.55 22.38 -2.40
N ILE A 39 -7.64 21.41 -2.29
CA ILE A 39 -7.19 20.94 -0.97
C ILE A 39 -6.37 22.09 -0.36
N ILE A 40 -7.00 22.93 0.44
CA ILE A 40 -6.31 23.78 1.40
C ILE A 40 -6.08 22.90 2.63
N GLY A 41 -4.85 22.41 2.80
CA GLY A 41 -4.38 21.89 4.07
C GLY A 41 -4.28 23.05 5.06
N LEU A 42 -5.31 23.22 5.89
CA LEU A 42 -5.26 24.08 7.07
C LEU A 42 -4.96 23.19 8.28
N PHE A 43 -3.67 22.89 8.46
CA PHE A 43 -3.16 22.51 9.77
C PHE A 43 -3.01 23.79 10.59
N VAL A 44 -3.95 24.04 11.51
CA VAL A 44 -3.75 25.03 12.58
C VAL A 44 -3.18 24.27 13.77
N GLY A 45 -1.86 24.33 13.91
CA GLY A 45 -1.26 24.35 15.24
C GLY A 45 -1.52 25.73 15.84
N HIS A 46 -1.97 25.78 17.09
CA HIS A 46 -1.55 26.80 18.05
C HIS A 46 -1.88 26.34 19.48
N SER A 47 -0.80 26.38 20.25
CA SER A 47 -0.63 26.49 21.69
C SER A 47 -1.76 27.16 22.50
N MET A 48 -1.73 26.79 23.78
CA MET A 48 -2.61 27.19 24.88
C MET A 48 -3.00 28.69 24.95
N GLY A 49 -4.29 28.92 25.18
CA GLY A 49 -4.79 29.79 26.25
C GLY A 49 -4.86 31.30 25.99
N ALA A 50 -6.04 31.79 25.59
CA ALA A 50 -6.64 33.01 26.15
C ALA A 50 -8.14 33.05 25.84
N ALA A 51 -8.93 33.30 26.88
CA ALA A 51 -10.38 33.35 26.84
C ALA A 51 -10.92 34.53 26.00
N ASN A 52 -12.11 34.28 25.44
CA ASN A 52 -13.12 35.25 25.01
C ASN A 52 -12.84 36.04 23.74
N SER A 53 -13.63 35.70 22.71
CA SER A 53 -14.58 36.58 22.00
C SER A 53 -14.48 36.49 20.48
N ALA A 54 -15.40 35.74 19.87
CA ALA A 54 -16.22 36.17 18.74
C ALA A 54 -17.12 35.01 18.31
N LYS A 55 -18.43 35.19 18.49
CA LYS A 55 -19.44 34.37 17.81
C LYS A 55 -19.29 34.60 16.31
N SER A 56 -18.48 33.78 15.65
CA SER A 56 -18.49 33.66 14.20
C SER A 56 -19.61 32.70 13.83
N SER A 57 -20.63 33.23 13.18
CA SER A 57 -21.76 32.49 12.64
C SER A 57 -21.29 31.59 11.49
N TYR A 58 -20.74 30.43 11.81
CA TYR A 58 -20.57 29.36 10.83
C TYR A 58 -21.95 28.75 10.54
N PRO A 59 -22.34 28.54 9.27
CA PRO A 59 -23.56 27.81 8.98
C PRO A 59 -23.40 26.39 9.55
N ALA A 60 -24.32 26.01 10.44
CA ALA A 60 -24.43 24.62 10.89
C ALA A 60 -24.77 23.76 9.67
N LEU A 61 -23.79 23.02 9.16
CA LEU A 61 -24.03 22.00 8.16
C LEU A 61 -24.77 20.87 8.86
N HIS A 62 -26.02 20.64 8.45
CA HIS A 62 -26.82 19.49 8.87
C HIS A 62 -26.73 18.43 7.77
N PRO A 63 -25.89 17.38 7.91
CA PRO A 63 -25.86 16.28 6.96
C PRO A 63 -27.23 15.59 6.96
N LYS A 64 -27.85 15.46 5.79
CA LYS A 64 -29.17 14.81 5.62
C LYS A 64 -29.09 13.29 5.49
N ALA A 65 -27.90 12.71 5.64
CA ALA A 65 -27.68 11.27 5.65
C ALA A 65 -26.89 10.91 6.92
N ASP A 66 -27.18 9.75 7.49
CA ASP A 66 -26.31 9.10 8.46
C ASP A 66 -24.92 8.98 7.80
N ALA A 67 -23.98 9.81 8.23
CA ALA A 67 -22.70 9.98 7.56
C ALA A 67 -21.70 8.88 7.95
N GLY A 68 -22.16 7.83 8.66
CA GLY A 68 -21.28 6.89 9.34
C GLY A 68 -20.40 7.61 10.38
N GLU A 69 -19.46 6.89 10.97
CA GLU A 69 -18.39 7.52 11.74
C GLU A 69 -17.58 8.45 10.84
N SER A 70 -17.22 9.65 11.33
CA SER A 70 -16.40 10.57 10.55
C SER A 70 -15.01 9.97 10.32
N LYS A 71 -14.32 10.35 9.23
CA LYS A 71 -12.93 9.91 9.01
C LYS A 71 -12.00 10.21 10.19
N ARG A 72 -12.29 11.28 10.95
CA ARG A 72 -11.58 11.66 12.17
C ARG A 72 -11.85 10.69 13.33
N ASP A 73 -13.08 10.17 13.44
CA ASP A 73 -13.44 9.18 14.46
C ASP A 73 -12.84 7.81 14.12
N GLN A 74 -12.73 7.47 12.83
CA GLN A 74 -12.09 6.23 12.38
C GLN A 74 -10.57 6.26 12.56
N SER A 75 -9.92 7.41 12.35
CA SER A 75 -8.46 7.50 12.50
C SER A 75 -8.00 7.31 13.94
N GLY A 76 -8.74 7.82 14.93
CA GLY A 76 -8.37 7.70 16.36
C GLY A 76 -8.37 6.26 16.91
N LYS A 77 -9.01 5.32 16.20
CA LYS A 77 -8.98 3.88 16.53
C LYS A 77 -7.60 3.27 16.26
N TYR A 78 -6.91 3.76 15.25
CA TYR A 78 -5.71 3.12 14.71
C TYR A 78 -4.45 3.98 14.77
N ILE A 79 -4.57 5.29 15.04
CA ILE A 79 -3.46 6.24 15.02
C ILE A 79 -3.37 6.96 16.36
N ASP A 80 -2.15 7.03 16.90
CA ASP A 80 -1.82 7.76 18.13
C ASP A 80 -0.35 8.20 18.13
N PRO A 81 -0.02 9.35 17.51
CA PRO A 81 1.36 9.74 17.27
C PRO A 81 2.15 10.04 18.55
N GLU A 82 1.49 10.41 19.64
CA GLU A 82 2.14 10.76 20.91
C GLU A 82 2.62 9.51 21.68
N ASP A 83 1.94 8.38 21.49
CA ASP A 83 2.20 7.11 22.17
C ASP A 83 2.78 6.04 21.22
N THR A 84 3.10 6.39 19.98
CA THR A 84 3.66 5.43 19.01
C THR A 84 5.16 5.25 19.20
N ASP A 85 5.57 4.02 19.53
CA ASP A 85 6.97 3.58 19.49
C ASP A 85 7.24 2.61 18.32
N PHE A 86 8.41 2.73 17.68
CA PHE A 86 8.83 1.79 16.64
C PHE A 86 9.53 0.56 17.25
N THR A 87 8.76 -0.46 17.64
CA THR A 87 9.28 -1.67 18.32
C THR A 87 9.22 -2.94 17.45
N TRP A 88 9.14 -2.79 16.13
CA TRP A 88 8.96 -3.92 15.21
C TRP A 88 10.23 -4.78 15.10
N ASN A 89 10.10 -6.09 15.33
CA ASN A 89 11.16 -7.04 15.04
C ASN A 89 11.03 -7.58 13.60
N ILE A 90 11.86 -7.09 12.70
CA ILE A 90 11.87 -7.49 11.27
C ILE A 90 12.22 -8.98 11.07
N THR A 91 12.81 -9.64 12.08
CA THR A 91 13.09 -11.08 12.06
C THR A 91 11.89 -11.95 12.47
N ASP A 92 10.79 -11.34 12.92
CA ASP A 92 9.57 -12.02 13.38
C ASP A 92 8.32 -11.62 12.56
N LEU A 93 8.51 -11.36 11.27
CA LEU A 93 7.41 -11.06 10.34
C LEU A 93 6.59 -12.30 9.93
N ALA A 94 7.01 -13.50 10.32
CA ALA A 94 6.37 -14.77 9.97
C ALA A 94 4.94 -14.90 10.52
N ASP A 95 4.68 -14.26 11.67
CA ASP A 95 3.38 -14.25 12.37
C ASP A 95 2.30 -13.49 11.60
N LEU A 96 2.70 -12.60 10.68
CA LEU A 96 1.75 -11.87 9.84
C LEU A 96 1.29 -12.75 8.68
N GLU A 97 -0.02 -12.83 8.52
CA GLU A 97 -0.66 -13.48 7.38
C GLU A 97 -1.10 -12.40 6.40
N LEU A 98 -0.69 -12.55 5.14
CA LEU A 98 -1.05 -11.63 4.08
C LEU A 98 -2.20 -12.25 3.28
N GLY A 99 -3.26 -11.48 3.09
CA GLY A 99 -4.30 -11.80 2.12
C GLY A 99 -3.86 -11.52 0.69
N THR A 100 -4.69 -11.92 -0.27
CA THR A 100 -4.49 -11.57 -1.68
C THR A 100 -5.50 -10.50 -2.10
N TYR A 101 -5.15 -9.72 -3.12
CA TYR A 101 -6.08 -8.73 -3.66
C TYR A 101 -7.24 -9.33 -4.47
N SER A 102 -7.09 -10.56 -4.95
CA SER A 102 -8.04 -11.27 -5.83
C SER A 102 -9.05 -12.13 -5.07
N THR A 103 -8.66 -12.75 -3.97
CA THR A 103 -9.48 -13.68 -3.21
C THR A 103 -9.55 -13.30 -1.74
N SER A 104 -10.69 -13.58 -1.11
CA SER A 104 -10.97 -13.28 0.29
C SER A 104 -10.25 -14.21 1.27
N ASN A 105 -9.01 -14.57 0.98
CA ASN A 105 -8.13 -15.09 2.01
C ASN A 105 -7.79 -13.92 2.93
N LEU A 106 -8.40 -13.94 4.12
CA LEU A 106 -8.34 -12.86 5.07
C LEU A 106 -6.97 -12.96 5.77
N GLY A 107 -6.07 -12.03 5.45
CA GLY A 107 -4.81 -11.86 6.18
C GLY A 107 -5.05 -11.46 7.64
N THR A 108 -4.02 -11.04 8.36
CA THR A 108 -4.16 -10.54 9.74
C THR A 108 -5.10 -9.33 9.76
N SER A 109 -6.04 -9.29 10.71
CA SER A 109 -6.98 -8.16 10.83
C SER A 109 -6.25 -6.88 11.27
N ILE A 110 -6.77 -5.72 10.91
CA ILE A 110 -6.23 -4.43 11.34
C ILE A 110 -6.29 -4.29 12.87
N GLU A 111 -7.33 -4.84 13.51
CA GLU A 111 -7.47 -4.85 14.96
C GLU A 111 -6.37 -5.69 15.63
N ASP A 112 -6.11 -6.91 15.14
CA ASP A 112 -5.05 -7.77 15.71
C ASP A 112 -3.66 -7.15 15.57
N VAL A 113 -3.39 -6.44 14.46
CA VAL A 113 -2.13 -5.72 14.28
C VAL A 113 -1.99 -4.60 15.30
N VAL A 114 -3.02 -3.78 15.48
CA VAL A 114 -2.99 -2.64 16.40
C VAL A 114 -2.96 -3.10 17.86
N ASP A 115 -3.64 -4.18 18.20
CA ASP A 115 -3.60 -4.79 19.54
C ASP A 115 -2.19 -5.33 19.88
N LYS A 116 -1.48 -5.90 18.90
CA LYS A 116 -0.13 -6.46 19.09
C LYS A 116 0.98 -5.42 19.04
N HIS A 117 0.89 -4.45 18.12
CA HIS A 117 1.97 -3.52 17.78
C HIS A 117 1.69 -2.08 18.21
N GLY A 118 0.55 -1.83 18.86
CA GLY A 118 0.11 -0.49 19.19
C GLY A 118 -0.44 0.25 17.98
N LYS A 119 -0.94 1.46 18.24
CA LYS A 119 -1.43 2.34 17.18
C LYS A 119 -0.28 2.88 16.34
N ALA A 120 -0.61 3.24 15.12
CA ALA A 120 0.31 3.77 14.13
C ALA A 120 0.61 5.27 14.37
N LEU A 121 1.75 5.71 13.84
CA LEU A 121 2.17 7.10 13.83
C LEU A 121 1.29 7.93 12.90
N GLN A 122 0.98 7.39 11.72
CA GLN A 122 0.13 8.04 10.73
C GLN A 122 -0.57 7.02 9.84
N GLY A 123 -1.51 7.50 9.01
CA GLY A 123 -2.21 6.63 8.09
C GLY A 123 -3.10 7.35 7.09
N SER A 124 -3.43 6.63 6.02
CA SER A 124 -4.25 7.10 4.91
C SER A 124 -5.53 6.28 4.79
N PHE A 125 -6.69 6.95 4.86
CA PHE A 125 -8.00 6.29 4.87
C PHE A 125 -8.75 6.50 3.55
N ARG A 126 -8.83 5.42 2.78
CA ARG A 126 -9.65 5.29 1.57
C ARG A 126 -10.86 4.41 1.87
N ARG A 127 -11.80 4.33 0.93
CA ARG A 127 -13.07 3.60 1.14
C ARG A 127 -12.83 2.12 1.45
N ASP A 128 -11.91 1.51 0.72
CA ASP A 128 -11.62 0.09 0.67
C ASP A 128 -10.19 -0.26 1.09
N LEU A 129 -9.37 0.75 1.36
CA LEU A 129 -7.97 0.59 1.74
C LEU A 129 -7.60 1.51 2.90
N ILE A 130 -6.81 0.98 3.83
CA ILE A 130 -6.15 1.74 4.89
C ILE A 130 -4.66 1.46 4.79
N ASP A 131 -3.86 2.52 4.76
CA ASP A 131 -2.41 2.42 4.98
C ASP A 131 -2.13 2.91 6.40
N LEU A 132 -1.45 2.10 7.22
CA LEU A 132 -0.96 2.50 8.54
C LEU A 132 0.57 2.45 8.55
N GLU A 133 1.19 3.42 9.21
CA GLU A 133 2.64 3.56 9.26
C GLU A 133 3.12 3.71 10.71
N TRP A 134 4.08 2.88 11.09
CA TRP A 134 4.86 2.99 12.32
C TRP A 134 6.27 3.39 11.94
N GLY A 135 6.94 4.26 12.70
CA GLY A 135 8.31 4.62 12.36
C GLY A 135 9.05 5.32 13.48
N GLU A 136 10.37 5.25 13.40
CA GLU A 136 11.28 5.98 14.29
C GLU A 136 11.37 7.42 13.79
N LEU A 137 10.87 8.37 14.59
CA LEU A 137 10.89 9.79 14.23
C LEU A 137 12.32 10.33 14.16
N LYS A 138 12.58 11.17 13.16
CA LYS A 138 13.80 11.97 13.11
C LYS A 138 13.75 13.07 14.18
N GLU A 139 14.80 13.18 15.01
CA GLU A 139 14.88 14.11 16.15
C GLU A 139 14.75 15.60 15.75
N ASP A 140 15.31 15.99 14.61
CA ASP A 140 15.34 17.38 14.13
C ASP A 140 14.17 17.73 13.20
N GLN A 141 12.95 17.25 13.50
CA GLN A 141 11.79 17.62 12.70
C GLN A 141 11.41 19.08 12.91
N ASP A 142 11.29 19.82 11.81
CA ASP A 142 10.67 21.14 11.82
C ASP A 142 9.16 20.94 11.97
N ASP A 143 8.59 21.48 13.05
CA ASP A 143 7.15 21.43 13.37
C ASP A 143 6.25 22.03 12.26
N THR A 144 6.83 22.63 11.22
CA THR A 144 6.11 23.12 10.03
C THR A 144 5.81 22.06 8.97
N TYR A 145 6.38 20.85 9.06
CA TYR A 145 6.07 19.78 8.12
C TYR A 145 4.68 19.20 8.35
N SER A 146 3.93 18.97 7.27
CA SER A 146 2.57 18.41 7.32
C SER A 146 2.54 16.88 7.50
N GLN A 147 3.69 16.25 7.66
CA GLN A 147 3.88 14.80 7.70
C GLN A 147 5.09 14.48 8.58
N TYR A 148 5.04 13.34 9.26
CA TYR A 148 6.16 12.86 10.05
C TYR A 148 7.28 12.37 9.15
N HIS A 149 8.52 12.66 9.53
CA HIS A 149 9.72 12.16 8.88
C HIS A 149 10.38 11.07 9.73
N THR A 150 10.49 9.89 9.16
CA THR A 150 11.04 8.71 9.83
C THR A 150 12.47 8.44 9.38
N ILE A 151 13.29 7.91 10.29
CA ILE A 151 14.62 7.34 10.00
C ILE A 151 14.43 5.97 9.35
N ARG A 152 13.53 5.18 9.93
CA ARG A 152 13.06 3.88 9.44
C ARG A 152 11.57 3.76 9.73
N ASP A 153 10.85 3.05 8.88
CA ASP A 153 9.39 2.90 9.01
C ASP A 153 8.89 1.55 8.49
N MET A 154 7.71 1.19 8.98
CA MET A 154 6.93 0.03 8.61
C MET A 154 5.55 0.51 8.20
N ARG A 155 5.19 0.28 6.94
CA ARG A 155 3.89 0.58 6.38
C ARG A 155 3.14 -0.70 6.04
N LEU A 156 1.94 -0.86 6.59
CA LEU A 156 1.04 -1.95 6.30
C LEU A 156 -0.16 -1.44 5.50
N THR A 157 -0.53 -2.18 4.46
CA THR A 157 -1.70 -1.90 3.62
C THR A 157 -2.79 -2.91 3.93
N PHE A 158 -3.96 -2.42 4.32
CA PHE A 158 -5.12 -3.24 4.66
C PHE A 158 -6.25 -3.00 3.67
N LYS A 159 -6.94 -4.07 3.26
CA LYS A 159 -8.10 -4.02 2.36
C LYS A 159 -9.36 -4.39 3.10
N LYS A 160 -10.44 -3.65 2.84
CA LYS A 160 -11.75 -3.89 3.43
C LYS A 160 -12.34 -5.20 2.92
N GLU A 161 -12.83 -6.02 3.84
CA GLU A 161 -13.66 -7.19 3.55
C GLU A 161 -14.75 -7.31 4.63
N GLY A 162 -16.02 -7.30 4.20
CA GLY A 162 -17.15 -7.14 5.11
C GLY A 162 -17.05 -5.83 5.92
N ASP A 163 -17.03 -5.96 7.24
CA ASP A 163 -17.04 -4.85 8.20
C ASP A 163 -15.65 -4.49 8.76
N THR A 164 -14.59 -5.23 8.40
CA THR A 164 -13.21 -5.00 8.87
C THR A 164 -12.21 -4.92 7.70
N TYR A 165 -10.93 -4.70 8.00
CA TYR A 165 -9.82 -4.59 7.08
C TYR A 165 -8.76 -5.65 7.39
N TYR A 166 -8.18 -6.25 6.35
CA TYR A 166 -7.19 -7.31 6.46
C TYR A 166 -5.91 -6.98 5.71
N LEU A 167 -4.77 -7.33 6.31
CA LEU A 167 -3.44 -7.08 5.79
C LEU A 167 -3.26 -7.70 4.40
N GLN A 168 -2.76 -6.91 3.46
CA GLN A 168 -2.48 -7.32 2.08
C GLN A 168 -0.99 -7.23 1.76
N ASP A 169 -0.35 -6.14 2.18
CA ASP A 169 1.07 -5.90 1.94
C ASP A 169 1.72 -5.26 3.15
N LEU A 170 3.02 -5.50 3.26
CA LEU A 170 3.89 -4.87 4.23
C LEU A 170 5.11 -4.31 3.50
N TYR A 171 5.49 -3.08 3.83
CA TYR A 171 6.70 -2.43 3.36
C TYR A 171 7.49 -1.89 4.54
N TYR A 172 8.79 -2.15 4.56
CA TYR A 172 9.74 -1.61 5.51
C TYR A 172 10.79 -0.78 4.77
N SER A 173 10.97 0.45 5.23
CA SER A 173 12.06 1.35 4.84
C SER A 173 13.11 1.36 5.96
N GLY A 174 14.34 0.96 5.65
CA GLY A 174 15.44 1.00 6.61
C GLY A 174 16.12 2.36 6.68
N ASP A 175 17.01 2.54 7.66
CA ASP A 175 17.87 3.72 7.71
C ASP A 175 18.81 3.73 6.50
N TYR A 176 18.60 4.72 5.63
CA TYR A 176 19.36 4.92 4.41
C TYR A 176 20.87 5.03 4.67
N ASN A 177 21.27 5.84 5.67
CA ASN A 177 22.66 6.13 5.94
C ASN A 177 23.34 4.90 6.55
N GLU A 178 22.66 4.23 7.49
CA GLU A 178 23.14 2.98 8.08
C GLU A 178 23.34 1.90 6.99
N ALA A 179 22.40 1.78 6.05
CA ALA A 179 22.50 0.85 4.94
C ALA A 179 23.64 1.20 3.96
N GLU A 180 23.93 2.48 3.73
CA GLU A 180 25.07 2.90 2.89
C GLU A 180 26.41 2.63 3.56
N ASP A 181 26.52 2.87 4.86
CA ASP A 181 27.74 2.61 5.62
C ASP A 181 27.98 1.11 5.82
N ASN A 182 26.91 0.32 5.95
CA ASN A 182 26.94 -1.14 6.13
C ASN A 182 26.34 -1.90 4.94
N PHE A 183 26.86 -1.63 3.74
CA PHE A 183 26.42 -2.28 2.51
C PHE A 183 26.79 -3.78 2.47
N MET A 184 25.99 -4.57 1.76
CA MET A 184 26.28 -5.98 1.53
C MET A 184 27.44 -6.13 0.54
N THR A 185 28.47 -6.89 0.91
CA THR A 185 29.61 -7.14 0.01
C THR A 185 29.24 -8.11 -1.12
N SER A 186 29.84 -7.93 -2.30
CA SER A 186 29.72 -8.89 -3.41
C SER A 186 30.14 -10.30 -2.99
N SER A 187 31.20 -10.42 -2.19
CA SER A 187 31.70 -11.70 -1.70
C SER A 187 30.70 -12.46 -0.84
N TYR A 188 29.84 -11.75 -0.10
CA TYR A 188 28.75 -12.32 0.67
C TYR A 188 27.59 -12.70 -0.25
N TYR A 189 27.14 -11.75 -1.08
CA TYR A 189 26.06 -11.93 -2.05
C TYR A 189 26.29 -13.15 -2.96
N ASP A 190 27.49 -13.31 -3.51
CA ASP A 190 27.83 -14.40 -4.43
C ASP A 190 27.74 -15.78 -3.77
N LYS A 191 28.07 -15.87 -2.47
CA LYS A 191 28.07 -17.13 -1.70
C LYS A 191 26.70 -17.54 -1.19
N LEU A 192 25.70 -16.65 -1.21
CA LEU A 192 24.35 -16.98 -0.75
C LEU A 192 23.80 -18.18 -1.52
N LYS A 193 23.36 -19.20 -0.78
CA LYS A 193 22.76 -20.41 -1.34
C LYS A 193 21.34 -20.10 -1.83
N VAL A 194 21.16 -20.14 -3.14
CA VAL A 194 19.84 -20.01 -3.78
C VAL A 194 19.19 -21.39 -3.82
N GLY A 195 17.94 -21.45 -3.38
CA GLY A 195 17.11 -22.65 -3.41
C GLY A 195 16.40 -22.83 -4.75
N ASP A 196 15.36 -23.64 -4.73
CA ASP A 196 14.44 -23.79 -5.85
C ASP A 196 13.77 -22.45 -6.19
N ALA A 197 13.71 -22.10 -7.48
CA ALA A 197 13.26 -20.79 -7.93
C ALA A 197 11.77 -20.50 -7.66
N LYS A 198 10.94 -21.54 -7.48
CA LYS A 198 9.50 -21.39 -7.21
C LYS A 198 9.19 -21.44 -5.73
N THR A 199 9.89 -22.30 -5.00
CA THR A 199 9.54 -22.65 -3.62
C THR A 199 10.55 -22.12 -2.61
N GLY A 200 11.73 -21.66 -3.02
CA GLY A 200 12.83 -21.29 -2.13
C GLY A 200 13.49 -22.48 -1.42
N LYS A 201 12.99 -23.71 -1.61
CA LYS A 201 13.46 -24.90 -0.90
C LYS A 201 14.96 -25.08 -1.07
N ASP A 202 15.64 -25.44 0.03
CA ASP A 202 17.10 -25.55 0.15
C ASP A 202 17.87 -24.22 0.06
N GLY A 203 17.20 -23.07 -0.06
CA GLY A 203 17.80 -21.74 0.00
C GLY A 203 18.22 -21.34 1.41
N VAL A 204 19.01 -20.27 1.52
CA VAL A 204 19.35 -19.66 2.81
C VAL A 204 18.15 -18.90 3.39
N SER A 205 17.95 -18.98 4.70
CA SER A 205 16.92 -18.22 5.41
C SER A 205 17.21 -16.73 5.38
N TYR A 206 16.18 -15.91 5.23
CA TYR A 206 16.31 -14.45 5.32
C TYR A 206 16.88 -14.04 6.69
N LYS A 207 16.52 -14.72 7.78
CA LYS A 207 17.03 -14.41 9.12
C LYS A 207 18.55 -14.55 9.20
N GLU A 208 19.12 -15.53 8.50
CA GLU A 208 20.57 -15.71 8.40
C GLU A 208 21.22 -14.58 7.58
N VAL A 209 20.53 -14.08 6.55
CA VAL A 209 21.00 -12.92 5.77
C VAL A 209 21.02 -11.65 6.62
N LEU A 210 20.01 -11.45 7.46
CA LEU A 210 19.86 -10.24 8.27
C LEU A 210 20.85 -10.12 9.44
N LYS A 211 21.52 -11.21 9.85
CA LYS A 211 22.49 -11.18 10.97
C LYS A 211 23.66 -10.22 10.72
N ASP A 212 24.10 -10.14 9.47
CA ASP A 212 25.32 -9.43 9.09
C ASP A 212 25.08 -8.26 8.10
N ASN A 213 23.82 -7.94 7.78
CA ASN A 213 23.50 -6.97 6.73
C ASN A 213 22.36 -6.03 7.14
N THR A 214 22.56 -4.73 6.91
CA THR A 214 21.54 -3.71 7.14
C THR A 214 20.56 -3.65 5.97
N ILE A 215 19.27 -3.79 6.26
CA ILE A 215 18.21 -3.73 5.25
C ILE A 215 18.09 -2.31 4.71
N TYR A 216 18.12 -2.16 3.39
CA TYR A 216 17.76 -0.91 2.74
C TYR A 216 16.23 -0.77 2.63
N SER A 217 15.56 -1.80 2.12
CA SER A 217 14.10 -1.91 2.18
C SER A 217 13.66 -3.36 2.09
N LEU A 218 12.44 -3.64 2.56
CA LEU A 218 11.83 -4.95 2.53
C LEU A 218 10.35 -4.82 2.16
N SER A 219 9.83 -5.74 1.37
CA SER A 219 8.41 -5.82 1.04
C SER A 219 7.91 -7.26 1.12
N LEU A 220 6.75 -7.47 1.74
CA LEU A 220 6.01 -8.74 1.73
C LEU A 220 4.71 -8.56 0.96
N SER A 221 4.40 -9.52 0.10
CA SER A 221 3.13 -9.63 -0.63
C SER A 221 2.73 -11.10 -0.77
N ALA A 222 1.44 -11.36 -0.94
CA ALA A 222 0.93 -12.68 -1.30
C ALA A 222 0.25 -12.62 -2.68
N ASP A 223 0.70 -13.49 -3.58
CA ASP A 223 0.17 -13.61 -4.93
C ASP A 223 -0.51 -14.96 -5.12
N GLU A 224 -1.63 -14.97 -5.84
CA GLU A 224 -2.37 -16.17 -6.20
C GLU A 224 -2.14 -16.52 -7.67
N ASP A 225 -1.70 -17.75 -7.94
CA ASP A 225 -1.62 -18.25 -9.31
C ASP A 225 -3.02 -18.46 -9.87
N TYR A 226 -3.39 -17.70 -10.90
CA TYR A 226 -4.73 -17.75 -11.49
C TYR A 226 -5.14 -19.10 -12.12
N LYS A 227 -4.19 -20.03 -12.33
CA LYS A 227 -4.47 -21.37 -12.88
C LYS A 227 -4.60 -22.42 -11.79
N THR A 228 -3.72 -22.38 -10.79
CA THR A 228 -3.68 -23.39 -9.74
C THR A 228 -4.40 -22.96 -8.46
N ASN A 229 -4.65 -21.66 -8.31
CA ASN A 229 -5.08 -20.99 -7.07
C ASN A 229 -4.11 -21.21 -5.90
N ASP A 230 -2.85 -21.55 -6.21
CA ASP A 230 -1.81 -21.63 -5.19
C ASP A 230 -1.42 -20.21 -4.77
N ILE A 231 -1.37 -19.99 -3.46
CA ILE A 231 -0.95 -18.71 -2.90
C ILE A 231 0.51 -18.82 -2.48
N VAL A 232 1.31 -17.87 -2.95
CA VAL A 232 2.73 -17.76 -2.63
C VAL A 232 2.97 -16.42 -1.96
N THR A 233 3.41 -16.45 -0.71
CA THR A 233 3.88 -15.26 -0.01
C THR A 233 5.37 -15.08 -0.28
N THR A 234 5.72 -13.89 -0.78
CA THR A 234 7.08 -13.54 -1.17
C THR A 234 7.59 -12.39 -0.32
N MET A 235 8.84 -12.49 0.14
CA MET A 235 9.57 -11.41 0.77
C MET A 235 10.66 -10.95 -0.19
N THR A 236 10.68 -9.67 -0.55
CA THR A 236 11.78 -9.06 -1.30
C THR A 236 12.56 -8.15 -0.38
N ILE A 237 13.86 -8.37 -0.26
CA ILE A 237 14.75 -7.51 0.52
C ILE A 237 15.76 -6.87 -0.42
N ARG A 238 15.96 -5.57 -0.26
CA ARG A 238 16.99 -4.80 -0.95
C ARG A 238 18.08 -4.44 0.05
N PHE A 239 19.32 -4.55 -0.39
CA PHE A 239 20.52 -4.16 0.34
C PHE A 239 21.33 -3.19 -0.51
N LYS A 240 21.96 -2.20 0.11
CA LYS A 240 22.96 -1.39 -0.59
C LYS A 240 24.15 -2.26 -0.99
N SER A 241 24.80 -1.85 -2.08
CA SER A 241 25.98 -2.51 -2.65
C SER A 241 27.04 -1.45 -2.93
N SER A 242 28.31 -1.84 -2.91
CA SER A 242 29.42 -0.96 -3.33
C SER A 242 29.68 -0.95 -4.83
N THR A 243 29.12 -1.90 -5.57
CA THR A 243 29.42 -2.12 -7.00
C THR A 243 28.21 -1.98 -7.93
N SER A 244 27.02 -1.90 -7.36
CA SER A 244 25.74 -1.70 -8.07
C SER A 244 24.85 -0.80 -7.21
N ASP A 245 23.74 -0.31 -7.75
CA ASP A 245 22.81 0.50 -6.96
C ASP A 245 22.37 -0.26 -5.71
N GLN A 246 21.84 -1.48 -5.88
CA GLN A 246 21.32 -2.33 -4.81
C GLN A 246 21.40 -3.81 -5.19
N TYR A 247 21.55 -4.69 -4.20
CA TYR A 247 21.25 -6.11 -4.34
C TYR A 247 19.80 -6.37 -3.97
N LYS A 248 19.11 -7.14 -4.80
CA LYS A 248 17.74 -7.60 -4.55
C LYS A 248 17.74 -9.11 -4.32
N LEU A 249 17.13 -9.53 -3.22
CA LEU A 249 16.93 -10.92 -2.86
C LEU A 249 15.44 -11.19 -2.72
N THR A 250 14.97 -12.28 -3.33
CA THR A 250 13.57 -12.70 -3.28
C THR A 250 13.49 -14.06 -2.58
N PHE A 251 12.71 -14.09 -1.51
CA PHE A 251 12.51 -15.24 -0.64
C PHE A 251 11.05 -15.69 -0.68
N VAL A 252 10.81 -16.99 -0.51
CA VAL A 252 9.47 -17.58 -0.54
C VAL A 252 9.13 -18.14 0.84
N LYS A 253 7.92 -17.87 1.34
CA LYS A 253 7.43 -18.39 2.62
C LYS A 253 7.32 -19.91 2.58
N GLN A 254 7.85 -20.57 3.59
CA GLN A 254 7.79 -22.01 3.80
C GLN A 254 6.61 -22.37 4.70
N SER A 255 6.29 -23.66 4.75
CA SER A 255 5.22 -24.18 5.61
C SER A 255 5.46 -24.00 7.11
N ASP A 256 6.71 -23.83 7.54
CA ASP A 256 7.10 -23.54 8.93
C ASP A 256 7.13 -22.04 9.25
N GLY A 257 6.78 -21.19 8.28
CA GLY A 257 6.75 -19.74 8.41
C GLY A 257 8.06 -19.02 8.07
N ASP A 258 9.16 -19.73 7.86
CA ASP A 258 10.42 -19.10 7.43
C ASP A 258 10.37 -18.66 5.97
N PHE A 259 11.29 -17.78 5.56
CA PHE A 259 11.45 -17.35 4.17
C PHE A 259 12.82 -17.76 3.65
N LEU A 260 12.84 -18.61 2.62
CA LEU A 260 14.07 -19.13 2.02
C LEU A 260 14.35 -18.50 0.66
N LEU A 261 15.63 -18.22 0.40
CA LEU A 261 16.08 -17.51 -0.79
C LEU A 261 15.78 -18.31 -2.06
N ALA A 262 14.88 -17.81 -2.90
CA ALA A 262 14.52 -18.42 -4.18
C ALA A 262 15.26 -17.78 -5.35
N LYS A 263 15.62 -16.49 -5.24
CA LYS A 263 16.20 -15.74 -6.36
C LYS A 263 17.02 -14.52 -5.95
N LYS A 264 17.98 -14.19 -6.82
CA LYS A 264 18.86 -13.01 -6.77
C LYS A 264 18.58 -12.10 -7.97
N GLY A 265 18.61 -10.79 -7.78
CA GLY A 265 18.45 -9.78 -8.83
C GLY A 265 17.02 -9.49 -9.27
N ASP A 266 16.89 -8.51 -10.15
CA ASP A 266 15.73 -8.32 -11.02
C ASP A 266 15.89 -9.29 -12.21
N ASP A 267 14.83 -9.96 -12.66
CA ASP A 267 14.92 -10.94 -13.76
C ASP A 267 15.68 -10.45 -15.00
#